data_AF-A0A372MKH0-F1
#
_entry.id   AF-A0A372MKH0-F1
#
_cell.length_a   1.000
_cell.length_b   1.000
_cell.length_c   1.000
_cell.angle_alpha   90.00
_cell.angle_beta   90.00
_cell.angle_gamma   90.00
#
_symmetry.space_group_name_H-M   'P 1'
#
loop_
_entity.id
_entity.type
_entity.pdbx_description
1 polymer ?
#
loop_
_entity_poly.entity_id
_entity_poly.type
_entity_poly.pdbx_seq_one_letter_code
_entity_poly.pdbx_strand_id
1 'polypeptide(L)'
;MTDEKMSDTFHRLTLNDGKEILLVGTAHVSKESVDEVAQIIESEQPDHICLELDDGRMKNRQDQDAWSKMDIKKVLRENKGFLLLANMALSSFQKRMGDQSGSAPGEEILGAARLAKEKNIPYSLCDREIQVTFSRAWRKSNLWNKAKLIATIISAAFSKEKISEEELESLKKADVMQGMMDEMAKELPSVKEVLIDERDRYLATSIFLSPGEKKLAVIGAGHQTGIIKTIKAIEEGSIGTDLSDISTAPKGGKSGKIISWGFPILIVGFLLYGFFNLGQSEGIKMFGYWLAVNMSFTAIGAILALAHPLNILVSILAAPLTSLHPGIGVGMVSGLMEATLRKPKVRDFEQLGDDATSFKGWYRNRVLHTLLVFLYTSLGTSIGNVVIFPILLSMLGS
;
A
#
# COMPACT_ATOMS: atom_id res chain seq x y z
N MET A 1 -23.11 20.13 21.25
CA MET A 1 -22.72 18.71 21.42
C MET A 1 -22.23 18.47 22.83
N THR A 2 -22.70 17.39 23.46
CA THR A 2 -22.20 16.88 24.75
C THR A 2 -21.37 15.62 24.50
N ASP A 3 -20.26 15.45 25.22
CA ASP A 3 -19.41 14.25 25.19
C ASP A 3 -19.39 13.60 26.57
N GLU A 4 -19.98 12.42 26.67
CA GLU A 4 -20.00 11.60 27.88
C GLU A 4 -19.02 10.42 27.72
N LYS A 5 -17.88 10.50 28.42
CA LYS A 5 -16.90 9.41 28.47
C LYS A 5 -17.41 8.30 29.40
N MET A 6 -17.81 7.17 28.82
CA MET A 6 -18.34 6.00 29.53
C MET A 6 -17.21 5.07 29.98
N SER A 7 -16.19 4.89 29.15
CA SER A 7 -14.94 4.18 29.44
C SER A 7 -13.79 4.81 28.65
N ASP A 8 -12.58 4.25 28.71
CA ASP A 8 -11.47 4.70 27.85
C ASP A 8 -11.74 4.44 26.36
N THR A 9 -12.52 3.41 26.05
CA THR A 9 -12.85 2.94 24.70
C THR A 9 -14.24 3.34 24.25
N PHE A 10 -15.10 3.85 25.14
CA PHE A 10 -16.51 4.13 24.83
C PHE A 10 -16.92 5.55 25.20
N HIS A 11 -17.43 6.29 24.22
CA HIS A 11 -17.99 7.63 24.38
C HIS A 11 -19.40 7.71 23.80
N ARG A 12 -20.26 8.48 24.46
CA ARG A 12 -21.57 8.88 23.94
C ARG A 12 -21.53 10.36 23.59
N LEU A 13 -21.73 10.67 22.31
CA LEU A 13 -21.87 12.03 21.84
C LEU A 13 -23.34 12.34 21.57
N THR A 14 -23.85 13.41 22.16
CA THR A 14 -25.21 13.91 21.86
C THR A 14 -25.09 15.20 21.07
N LEU A 15 -25.59 15.18 19.82
CA LEU A 15 -25.58 16.31 18.90
C LEU A 15 -26.65 17.34 19.27
N ASN A 16 -26.53 18.57 18.74
CA ASN A 16 -27.45 19.67 19.00
C ASN A 16 -28.87 19.41 18.49
N ASP A 17 -29.03 18.55 17.48
CA ASP A 17 -30.32 18.12 16.94
C ASP A 17 -30.93 16.94 17.71
N GLY A 18 -30.26 16.46 18.77
CA GLY A 18 -30.72 15.37 19.62
C GLY A 18 -30.25 13.97 19.21
N LYS A 19 -29.55 13.84 18.06
CA LYS A 19 -28.98 12.56 17.63
C LYS A 19 -27.84 12.10 18.52
N GLU A 20 -27.68 10.78 18.63
CA GLU A 20 -26.61 10.14 19.39
C GLU A 20 -25.58 9.48 18.46
N ILE A 21 -24.31 9.68 18.76
CA ILE A 21 -23.19 8.94 18.17
C ILE A 21 -22.44 8.24 19.31
N LEU A 22 -22.56 6.93 19.35
CA LEU A 22 -21.84 6.02 20.22
C LEU A 22 -20.51 5.68 19.56
N LEU A 23 -19.39 6.13 20.12
CA LEU A 23 -18.05 5.89 19.61
C LEU A 23 -17.37 4.79 20.41
N VAL A 24 -17.02 3.68 19.74
CA VAL A 24 -16.30 2.56 20.34
C VAL A 24 -14.93 2.45 19.67
N GLY A 25 -13.90 2.80 20.42
CA GLY A 25 -12.49 2.64 20.07
C GLY A 25 -12.03 1.21 20.34
N THR A 26 -11.45 0.59 19.32
CA THR A 26 -10.97 -0.78 19.38
C THR A 26 -9.45 -0.83 19.27
N ALA A 27 -8.82 -1.71 20.04
CA ALA A 27 -7.42 -2.06 19.84
C ALA A 27 -7.41 -3.17 18.79
N HIS A 28 -6.90 -2.87 17.59
CA HIS A 28 -6.80 -3.88 16.53
C HIS A 28 -6.14 -5.13 17.11
N VAL A 29 -6.78 -6.27 16.87
CA VAL A 29 -6.30 -7.59 17.27
C VAL A 29 -6.53 -8.01 18.75
N SER A 30 -7.63 -7.57 19.35
CA SER A 30 -8.08 -8.01 20.69
C SER A 30 -9.46 -8.67 20.64
N LYS A 31 -9.58 -9.85 21.25
CA LYS A 31 -10.88 -10.55 21.39
C LYS A 31 -11.82 -9.77 22.31
N GLU A 32 -11.26 -9.12 23.32
CA GLU A 32 -11.99 -8.27 24.24
C GLU A 32 -12.70 -7.12 23.50
N SER A 33 -12.06 -6.51 22.50
CA SER A 33 -12.70 -5.47 21.66
C SER A 33 -13.87 -6.01 20.82
N VAL A 34 -13.81 -7.28 20.37
CA VAL A 34 -14.94 -7.90 19.64
C VAL A 34 -16.13 -8.08 20.57
N ASP A 35 -15.88 -8.60 21.77
CA ASP A 35 -16.91 -8.87 22.78
C ASP A 35 -17.55 -7.56 23.29
N GLU A 36 -16.75 -6.51 23.52
CA GLU A 36 -17.23 -5.18 23.91
C GLU A 36 -18.16 -4.57 22.85
N VAL A 37 -17.76 -4.61 21.57
CA VAL A 37 -18.60 -4.11 20.48
C VAL A 37 -19.93 -4.88 20.41
N ALA A 38 -19.89 -6.20 20.56
CA ALA A 38 -21.11 -7.02 20.55
C ALA A 38 -22.05 -6.66 21.73
N GLN A 39 -21.50 -6.50 22.93
CA GLN A 39 -22.27 -6.10 24.11
C GLN A 39 -22.91 -4.72 23.94
N ILE A 40 -22.18 -3.74 23.39
CA ILE A 40 -22.70 -2.39 23.16
C ILE A 40 -23.82 -2.39 22.10
N ILE A 41 -23.67 -3.17 21.01
CA ILE A 41 -24.74 -3.32 20.02
C ILE A 41 -26.01 -3.87 20.68
N GLU A 42 -25.87 -4.82 21.61
CA GLU A 42 -27.02 -5.43 22.29
C GLU A 42 -27.66 -4.54 23.34
N SER A 43 -26.87 -3.80 24.12
CA SER A 43 -27.39 -2.95 25.18
C SER A 43 -27.96 -1.63 24.65
N GLU A 44 -27.28 -1.02 23.68
CA GLU A 44 -27.65 0.30 23.18
C GLU A 44 -28.62 0.27 22.01
N GLN A 45 -28.73 -0.86 21.30
CA GLN A 45 -29.65 -1.04 20.16
C GLN A 45 -29.57 0.12 19.15
N PRO A 46 -28.39 0.38 18.55
CA PRO A 46 -28.23 1.44 17.58
C PRO A 46 -29.09 1.17 16.33
N ASP A 47 -29.61 2.23 15.71
CA ASP A 47 -30.38 2.13 14.47
C ASP A 47 -29.51 2.13 13.21
N HIS A 48 -28.22 2.47 13.35
CA HIS A 48 -27.24 2.45 12.26
C HIS A 48 -25.82 2.21 12.79
N ILE A 49 -25.00 1.47 12.05
CA ILE A 49 -23.61 1.18 12.41
C ILE A 49 -22.63 1.82 11.41
N CYS A 50 -21.62 2.53 11.90
CA CYS A 50 -20.56 3.14 11.11
C CYS A 50 -19.25 2.37 11.33
N LEU A 51 -18.61 1.93 10.26
CA LEU A 51 -17.42 1.08 10.32
C LEU A 51 -16.19 1.82 9.78
N GLU A 52 -15.06 1.76 10.50
CA GLU A 52 -13.74 2.20 9.99
C GLU A 52 -13.19 1.23 8.92
N LEU A 53 -13.91 1.14 7.81
CA LEU A 53 -13.58 0.27 6.69
C LEU A 53 -13.99 0.96 5.38
N ASP A 54 -13.23 0.71 4.31
CA ASP A 54 -13.58 1.16 2.96
C ASP A 54 -14.12 -0.01 2.11
N ASP A 55 -14.83 0.32 1.03
CA ASP A 55 -15.42 -0.66 0.11
C ASP A 55 -14.41 -1.67 -0.44
N GLY A 56 -13.20 -1.22 -0.77
CA GLY A 56 -12.14 -2.07 -1.30
C GLY A 56 -11.68 -3.09 -0.27
N ARG A 57 -11.44 -2.66 0.97
CA ARG A 57 -11.09 -3.56 2.08
C ARG A 57 -12.24 -4.51 2.43
N MET A 58 -13.49 -4.04 2.44
CA MET A 58 -14.65 -4.90 2.69
C MET A 58 -14.79 -6.00 1.63
N LYS A 59 -14.66 -5.65 0.35
CA LYS A 59 -14.70 -6.62 -0.77
C LYS A 59 -13.56 -7.62 -0.70
N ASN A 60 -12.32 -7.16 -0.50
CA ASN A 60 -11.15 -8.04 -0.42
C ASN A 60 -11.21 -9.04 0.75
N ARG A 61 -11.95 -8.71 1.81
CA ARG A 61 -12.14 -9.57 2.98
C ARG A 61 -13.32 -10.54 2.83
N GLN A 62 -14.39 -10.11 2.16
CA GLN A 62 -15.56 -10.96 1.88
C GLN A 62 -15.30 -11.97 0.75
N ASP A 63 -14.45 -11.61 -0.22
CA ASP A 63 -14.16 -12.43 -1.39
C ASP A 63 -12.78 -13.09 -1.21
N GLN A 64 -12.72 -14.14 -0.36
CA GLN A 64 -11.54 -15.01 -0.24
C GLN A 64 -11.12 -15.59 -1.61
N ASP A 65 -12.07 -15.68 -2.55
CA ASP A 65 -11.89 -16.17 -3.91
C ASP A 65 -11.55 -15.09 -4.95
N ALA A 66 -11.41 -13.81 -4.57
CA ALA A 66 -11.08 -12.73 -5.52
C ALA A 66 -9.77 -13.02 -6.28
N TRP A 67 -8.82 -13.70 -5.64
CA TRP A 67 -7.56 -14.12 -6.23
C TRP A 67 -7.76 -15.10 -7.38
N SER A 68 -8.72 -16.03 -7.26
CA SER A 68 -9.00 -17.04 -8.28
C SER A 68 -9.50 -16.45 -9.60
N LYS A 69 -10.04 -15.23 -9.56
CA LYS A 69 -10.60 -14.49 -10.71
C LYS A 69 -9.62 -13.47 -11.32
N MET A 70 -8.41 -13.33 -10.76
CA MET A 70 -7.48 -12.28 -11.17
C MET A 70 -6.71 -12.64 -12.45
N ASP A 71 -6.81 -11.79 -13.48
CA ASP A 71 -6.02 -11.93 -14.71
C ASP A 71 -4.65 -11.25 -14.58
N ILE A 72 -3.61 -12.04 -14.32
CA ILE A 72 -2.22 -11.58 -14.19
C ILE A 72 -1.74 -10.85 -15.45
N LYS A 73 -2.19 -11.25 -16.64
CA LYS A 73 -1.76 -10.58 -17.89
C LYS A 73 -2.28 -9.16 -17.93
N LYS A 74 -3.51 -8.93 -17.46
CA LYS A 74 -4.09 -7.59 -17.34
C LYS A 74 -3.34 -6.75 -16.31
N VAL A 75 -3.04 -7.32 -15.14
CA VAL A 75 -2.29 -6.62 -14.07
C VAL A 75 -0.90 -6.17 -14.54
N LEU A 76 -0.17 -7.06 -15.23
CA LEU A 76 1.15 -6.73 -15.77
C LEU A 76 1.07 -5.68 -16.89
N ARG A 77 0.08 -5.80 -17.80
CA ARG A 77 -0.12 -4.82 -18.89
C ARG A 77 -0.47 -3.43 -18.37
N GLU A 78 -1.20 -3.34 -17.26
CA GLU A 78 -1.58 -2.08 -16.63
C GLU A 78 -0.47 -1.51 -15.70
N ASN A 79 0.73 -2.12 -15.68
CA ASN A 79 1.84 -1.77 -14.80
C ASN A 79 1.46 -1.82 -13.30
N LYS A 80 0.49 -2.65 -12.95
CA LYS A 80 0.00 -2.86 -11.58
C LYS A 80 0.69 -4.05 -10.88
N GLY A 81 1.67 -4.67 -11.51
CA GLY A 81 2.41 -5.80 -10.95
C GLY A 81 3.06 -5.47 -9.60
N PHE A 82 3.65 -4.29 -9.47
CA PHE A 82 4.23 -3.84 -8.19
C PHE A 82 3.16 -3.61 -7.11
N LEU A 83 2.01 -3.04 -7.48
CA LEU A 83 0.89 -2.84 -6.54
C LEU A 83 0.34 -4.19 -6.05
N LEU A 84 0.23 -5.17 -6.95
CA LEU A 84 -0.15 -6.53 -6.59
C LEU A 84 0.84 -7.12 -5.57
N LEU A 85 2.15 -6.99 -5.83
CA LEU A 85 3.19 -7.44 -4.92
C LEU A 85 3.12 -6.76 -3.54
N ALA A 86 2.94 -5.44 -3.50
CA ALA A 86 2.80 -4.70 -2.25
C ALA A 86 1.58 -5.17 -1.45
N ASN A 87 0.43 -5.36 -2.11
CA ASN A 87 -0.78 -5.88 -1.47
C ASN A 87 -0.59 -7.30 -0.93
N MET A 88 0.14 -8.16 -1.65
CA MET A 88 0.42 -9.52 -1.23
C MET A 88 1.37 -9.57 -0.04
N ALA A 89 2.45 -8.78 -0.06
CA ALA A 89 3.37 -8.66 1.06
C ALA A 89 2.65 -8.15 2.32
N LEU A 90 1.80 -7.13 2.17
CA LEU A 90 0.99 -6.60 3.26
C LEU A 90 0.00 -7.64 3.79
N SER A 91 -0.70 -8.35 2.91
CA SER A 91 -1.65 -9.41 3.31
C SER A 91 -0.95 -10.55 4.04
N SER A 92 0.24 -10.95 3.60
CA SER A 92 1.07 -11.97 4.25
C SER A 92 1.56 -11.51 5.63
N PHE A 93 1.99 -10.25 5.76
CA PHE A 93 2.38 -9.67 7.04
C PHE A 93 1.19 -9.63 8.00
N GLN A 94 0.02 -9.19 7.53
CA GLN A 94 -1.22 -9.14 8.31
C GLN A 94 -1.66 -10.54 8.77
N LYS A 95 -1.58 -11.56 7.91
CA LYS A 95 -1.89 -12.95 8.27
C LYS A 95 -0.99 -13.45 9.40
N ARG A 96 0.33 -13.23 9.28
CA ARG A 96 1.31 -13.65 10.29
C ARG A 96 1.12 -12.96 11.63
N MET A 97 0.75 -11.68 11.62
CA MET A 97 0.43 -10.94 12.86
C MET A 97 -0.84 -11.52 13.53
N GLY A 98 -1.87 -11.86 12.76
CA GLY A 98 -3.12 -12.44 13.28
C GLY A 98 -2.96 -13.83 13.90
N ASP A 99 -2.08 -14.66 13.33
CA ASP A 99 -1.80 -16.00 13.86
C ASP A 99 -1.10 -15.95 15.25
N GLN A 100 -0.45 -14.83 15.61
CA GLN A 100 0.27 -14.67 16.88
C GLN A 100 -0.59 -14.09 18.01
N SER A 101 -1.65 -13.36 17.67
CA SER A 101 -2.52 -12.61 18.58
C SER A 101 -3.87 -13.29 18.86
N GLY A 102 -4.18 -14.39 18.18
CA GLY A 102 -5.42 -15.16 18.37
C GLY A 102 -6.68 -14.56 17.74
N SER A 103 -6.60 -13.39 17.12
CA SER A 103 -7.63 -12.79 16.27
C SER A 103 -6.98 -12.17 15.02
N ALA A 104 -7.69 -12.12 13.90
CA ALA A 104 -7.13 -11.52 12.68
C ALA A 104 -7.24 -9.98 12.74
N PRO A 105 -6.25 -9.21 12.27
CA PRO A 105 -6.34 -7.75 12.26
C PRO A 105 -7.57 -7.24 11.51
N GLY A 106 -8.42 -6.47 12.19
CA GLY A 106 -9.70 -5.99 11.65
C GLY A 106 -10.90 -6.89 11.95
N GLU A 107 -10.75 -7.94 12.75
CA GLU A 107 -11.87 -8.82 13.13
C GLU A 107 -12.95 -8.10 13.93
N GLU A 108 -12.59 -7.10 14.73
CA GLU A 108 -13.52 -6.29 15.50
C GLU A 108 -14.48 -5.51 14.60
N ILE A 109 -13.97 -4.86 13.55
CA ILE A 109 -14.78 -4.11 12.58
C ILE A 109 -15.61 -5.07 11.70
N LEU A 110 -15.06 -6.24 11.33
CA LEU A 110 -15.79 -7.25 10.57
C LEU A 110 -16.84 -7.98 11.41
N GLY A 111 -16.57 -8.17 12.70
CA GLY A 111 -17.51 -8.70 13.68
C GLY A 111 -18.72 -7.79 13.80
N ALA A 112 -18.49 -6.47 13.94
CA ALA A 112 -19.54 -5.47 13.92
C ALA A 112 -20.38 -5.54 12.63
N ALA A 113 -19.73 -5.66 11.46
CA ALA A 113 -20.44 -5.79 10.18
C ALA A 113 -21.29 -7.08 10.08
N ARG A 114 -20.81 -8.19 10.63
CA ARG A 114 -21.56 -9.47 10.69
C ARG A 114 -22.76 -9.34 11.63
N LEU A 115 -22.56 -8.81 12.82
CA LEU A 115 -23.61 -8.63 13.82
C LEU A 115 -24.69 -7.65 13.33
N ALA A 116 -24.29 -6.59 12.64
CA ALA A 116 -25.20 -5.67 11.97
C ALA A 116 -26.12 -6.40 10.99
N LYS A 117 -25.55 -7.28 10.14
CA LYS A 117 -26.33 -8.10 9.20
C LYS A 117 -27.26 -9.08 9.91
N GLU A 118 -26.77 -9.78 10.94
CA GLU A 118 -27.56 -10.75 11.72
C GLU A 118 -28.76 -10.09 12.42
N LYS A 119 -28.57 -8.88 12.95
CA LYS A 119 -29.62 -8.11 13.64
C LYS A 119 -30.42 -7.19 12.69
N ASN A 120 -30.17 -7.23 11.37
CA ASN A 120 -30.78 -6.36 10.35
C ASN A 120 -30.62 -4.86 10.63
N ILE A 121 -29.49 -4.46 11.23
CA ILE A 121 -29.11 -3.06 11.44
C ILE A 121 -28.35 -2.58 10.19
N PRO A 122 -28.78 -1.49 9.54
CA PRO A 122 -28.05 -0.92 8.41
C PRO A 122 -26.65 -0.43 8.85
N TYR A 123 -25.68 -0.49 7.94
CA TYR A 123 -24.33 -0.01 8.22
C TYR A 123 -23.73 0.81 7.07
N SER A 124 -22.85 1.75 7.42
CA SER A 124 -22.04 2.56 6.51
C SER A 124 -20.55 2.20 6.62
N LEU A 125 -19.87 2.21 5.48
CA LEU A 125 -18.41 2.16 5.41
C LEU A 125 -17.89 3.60 5.43
N CYS A 126 -17.26 4.01 6.52
CA CYS A 126 -16.97 5.43 6.79
C CYS A 126 -15.52 5.82 6.52
N ASP A 127 -14.65 4.89 6.10
CA ASP A 127 -13.24 5.20 5.86
C ASP A 127 -12.93 5.53 4.41
N ARG A 128 -11.86 6.30 4.21
CA ARG A 128 -11.32 6.63 2.90
C ARG A 128 -10.62 5.42 2.30
N GLU A 129 -10.69 5.28 0.98
CA GLU A 129 -9.93 4.25 0.27
C GLU A 129 -8.45 4.27 0.68
N ILE A 130 -7.98 3.12 1.18
CA ILE A 130 -6.63 3.00 1.72
C ILE A 130 -5.55 3.36 0.68
N GLN A 131 -5.78 3.07 -0.61
CA GLN A 131 -4.87 3.44 -1.69
C GLN A 131 -4.78 4.95 -1.87
N VAL A 132 -5.89 5.68 -1.69
CA VAL A 132 -5.90 7.15 -1.71
C VAL A 132 -5.12 7.68 -0.52
N THR A 133 -5.39 7.18 0.69
CA THR A 133 -4.70 7.56 1.94
C THR A 133 -3.18 7.40 1.80
N PHE A 134 -2.69 6.23 1.38
CA PHE A 134 -1.25 6.01 1.19
C PHE A 134 -0.66 6.85 0.05
N SER A 135 -1.38 6.99 -1.07
CA SER A 135 -0.93 7.82 -2.20
C SER A 135 -0.79 9.28 -1.80
N ARG A 136 -1.70 9.78 -0.94
CA ARG A 136 -1.66 11.14 -0.39
C ARG A 136 -0.46 11.32 0.52
N ALA A 137 -0.23 10.41 1.47
CA ALA A 137 0.90 10.48 2.39
C ALA A 137 2.21 10.52 1.59
N TRP A 138 2.35 9.64 0.61
CA TRP A 138 3.51 9.61 -0.26
C TRP A 138 3.68 10.88 -1.10
N ARG A 139 2.61 11.42 -1.69
CA ARG A 139 2.70 12.57 -2.60
C ARG A 139 2.91 13.90 -1.85
N LYS A 140 2.37 14.03 -0.63
CA LYS A 140 2.60 15.21 0.24
C LYS A 140 3.99 15.19 0.91
N SER A 141 4.62 14.03 1.07
CA SER A 141 5.97 13.95 1.62
C SER A 141 7.06 14.47 0.65
N ASN A 142 7.97 15.26 1.21
CA ASN A 142 9.22 15.65 0.53
C ASN A 142 10.18 14.46 0.41
N LEU A 143 11.28 14.63 -0.35
CA LEU A 143 12.24 13.55 -0.61
C LEU A 143 12.92 13.04 0.67
N TRP A 144 13.13 13.92 1.65
CA TRP A 144 13.74 13.59 2.93
C TRP A 144 12.84 12.70 3.80
N ASN A 145 11.56 13.08 3.96
CA ASN A 145 10.57 12.29 4.69
C ASN A 145 10.35 10.92 4.02
N LYS A 146 10.40 10.85 2.69
CA LYS A 146 10.38 9.58 1.94
C LYS A 146 11.59 8.71 2.26
N ALA A 147 12.79 9.28 2.25
CA ALA A 147 14.00 8.55 2.59
C ALA A 147 13.97 8.03 4.03
N LYS A 148 13.53 8.86 4.99
CA LYS A 148 13.32 8.46 6.39
C LYS A 148 12.32 7.31 6.51
N LEU A 149 11.14 7.42 5.89
CA LEU A 149 10.14 6.34 5.87
C LEU A 149 10.72 5.03 5.35
N ILE A 150 11.43 5.07 4.22
CA ILE A 150 12.08 3.89 3.65
C ILE A 150 13.09 3.31 4.65
N ALA A 151 13.92 4.15 5.26
CA ALA A 151 14.90 3.71 6.25
C ALA A 151 14.25 3.08 7.49
N THR A 152 13.17 3.68 8.00
CA THR A 152 12.40 3.14 9.14
C THR A 152 11.76 1.80 8.81
N ILE A 153 11.13 1.66 7.63
CA ILE A 153 10.53 0.38 7.20
C ILE A 153 11.60 -0.71 7.05
N ILE A 154 12.75 -0.38 6.45
CA ILE A 154 13.89 -1.29 6.34
C ILE A 154 14.35 -1.69 7.74
N SER A 155 14.59 -0.72 8.63
CA SER A 155 15.00 -0.98 10.02
C SER A 155 14.03 -1.91 10.75
N ALA A 156 12.72 -1.63 10.67
CA ALA A 156 11.68 -2.45 11.26
C ALA A 156 11.63 -3.87 10.67
N ALA A 157 11.77 -4.02 9.36
CA ALA A 157 11.78 -5.32 8.69
C ALA A 157 12.99 -6.19 9.05
N PHE A 158 14.12 -5.56 9.42
CA PHE A 158 15.33 -6.25 9.89
C PHE A 158 15.42 -6.35 11.42
N SER A 159 14.52 -5.70 12.16
CA SER A 159 14.43 -5.86 13.60
C SER A 159 13.93 -7.27 13.94
N LYS A 160 14.64 -7.94 14.86
CA LYS A 160 14.25 -9.24 15.43
C LYS A 160 13.64 -9.09 16.82
N GLU A 161 13.34 -7.87 17.25
CA GLU A 161 12.75 -7.63 18.56
C GLU A 161 11.33 -8.19 18.59
N LYS A 162 11.10 -9.16 19.48
CA LYS A 162 9.77 -9.59 19.84
C LYS A 162 9.25 -8.59 20.86
N ILE A 163 8.12 -7.95 20.56
CA ILE A 163 7.39 -7.11 21.51
C ILE A 163 6.97 -7.99 22.68
N SER A 164 7.28 -7.60 23.91
CA SER A 164 6.86 -8.34 25.10
C SER A 164 5.35 -8.16 25.34
N GLU A 165 4.73 -9.08 26.08
CA GLU A 165 3.30 -9.00 26.40
C GLU A 165 2.99 -7.76 27.27
N GLU A 166 3.94 -7.36 28.12
CA GLU A 166 3.87 -6.14 28.93
C GLU A 166 3.97 -4.86 28.09
N GLU A 167 4.82 -4.86 27.05
CA GLU A 167 4.87 -3.76 26.08
C GLU A 167 3.57 -3.70 25.27
N LEU A 168 3.01 -4.83 24.85
CA LEU A 168 1.76 -4.91 24.11
C LEU A 168 0.58 -4.32 24.91
N GLU A 169 0.47 -4.66 26.19
CA GLU A 169 -0.55 -4.09 27.09
C GLU A 169 -0.35 -2.59 27.32
N SER A 170 0.91 -2.14 27.42
CA SER A 170 1.20 -0.71 27.55
C SER A 170 0.79 0.07 26.29
N LEU A 171 0.91 -0.51 25.10
CA LEU A 171 0.48 0.07 23.83
C LEU A 171 -1.04 0.21 23.70
N LYS A 172 -1.82 -0.58 24.43
CA LYS A 172 -3.29 -0.48 24.44
C LYS A 172 -3.79 0.77 25.17
N LYS A 173 -2.96 1.40 25.99
CA LYS A 173 -3.31 2.64 26.71
C LYS A 173 -3.33 3.81 25.73
N ALA A 174 -4.46 4.52 25.69
CA ALA A 174 -4.66 5.68 24.82
C ALA A 174 -3.51 6.71 24.94
N ASP A 175 -3.02 6.94 26.16
CA ASP A 175 -1.97 7.93 26.45
C ASP A 175 -0.60 7.55 25.88
N VAL A 176 -0.26 6.24 25.85
CA VAL A 176 1.00 5.73 25.31
C VAL A 176 0.96 5.76 23.77
N MET A 177 -0.15 5.31 23.19
CA MET A 177 -0.38 5.37 21.75
C MET A 177 -0.31 6.83 21.26
N GLN A 178 -0.95 7.76 21.97
CA GLN A 178 -0.90 9.18 21.67
C GLN A 178 0.53 9.73 21.71
N GLY A 179 1.32 9.38 22.74
CA GLY A 179 2.73 9.78 22.85
C GLY A 179 3.58 9.32 21.67
N MET A 180 3.39 8.08 21.21
CA MET A 180 4.08 7.56 20.02
C MET A 180 3.64 8.27 18.73
N MET A 181 2.35 8.56 18.59
CA MET A 181 1.83 9.33 17.46
C MET A 181 2.39 10.76 17.44
N ASP A 182 2.53 11.39 18.60
CA ASP A 182 3.10 12.73 18.73
C ASP A 182 4.61 12.76 18.39
N GLU A 183 5.35 11.71 18.75
CA GLU A 183 6.76 11.58 18.38
C GLU A 183 6.93 11.33 16.87
N MET A 184 6.10 10.46 16.29
CA MET A 184 6.03 10.27 14.84
C MET A 184 5.65 11.59 14.13
N ALA A 185 4.75 12.38 14.70
CA ALA A 185 4.32 13.66 14.14
C ALA A 185 5.47 14.66 14.01
N LYS A 186 6.42 14.66 14.96
CA LYS A 186 7.62 15.51 14.90
C LYS A 186 8.54 15.10 13.77
N GLU A 187 8.75 13.80 13.58
CA GLU A 187 9.70 13.29 12.58
C GLU A 187 9.13 13.25 11.15
N LEU A 188 7.82 13.03 11.02
CA LEU A 188 7.13 12.81 9.75
C LEU A 188 5.81 13.59 9.66
N PRO A 189 5.83 14.93 9.71
CA PRO A 189 4.63 15.76 9.85
C PRO A 189 3.62 15.56 8.71
N SER A 190 4.09 15.43 7.46
CA SER A 190 3.23 15.17 6.30
C SER A 190 2.53 13.82 6.36
N VAL A 191 3.13 12.84 7.04
CA VAL A 191 2.56 11.49 7.17
C VAL A 191 1.47 11.52 8.23
N LYS A 192 1.73 12.16 9.37
CA LYS A 192 0.73 12.37 10.42
C LYS A 192 -0.47 13.17 9.90
N GLU A 193 -0.21 14.25 9.17
CA GLU A 193 -1.28 15.06 8.55
C GLU A 193 -2.23 14.19 7.72
N VAL A 194 -1.71 13.27 6.89
CA VAL A 194 -2.55 12.46 6.01
C VAL A 194 -3.14 11.22 6.67
N LEU A 195 -2.35 10.48 7.44
CA LEU A 195 -2.76 9.20 8.02
C LEU A 195 -3.62 9.37 9.28
N ILE A 196 -3.45 10.49 9.98
CA ILE A 196 -4.21 10.82 11.20
C ILE A 196 -5.16 11.98 10.90
N ASP A 197 -4.69 13.22 10.74
CA ASP A 197 -5.59 14.39 10.73
C ASP A 197 -6.63 14.36 9.59
N GLU A 198 -6.20 14.11 8.35
CA GLU A 198 -7.12 13.98 7.21
C GLU A 198 -8.03 12.76 7.36
N ARG A 199 -7.53 11.66 7.94
CA ARG A 199 -8.29 10.43 8.11
C ARG A 199 -9.36 10.59 9.18
N ASP A 200 -9.02 11.20 10.31
CA ASP A 200 -9.93 11.60 11.38
C ASP A 200 -11.04 12.49 10.83
N ARG A 201 -10.65 13.52 10.04
CA ARG A 201 -11.63 14.41 9.39
C ARG A 201 -12.58 13.63 8.49
N TYR A 202 -12.06 12.73 7.67
CA TYR A 202 -12.86 11.92 6.76
C TYR A 202 -13.81 10.97 7.52
N LEU A 203 -13.29 10.24 8.51
CA LEU A 203 -14.05 9.31 9.33
C LEU A 203 -15.16 10.03 10.10
N ALA A 204 -14.82 11.10 10.82
CA ALA A 204 -15.76 11.89 11.59
C ALA A 204 -16.87 12.48 10.73
N THR A 205 -16.52 13.06 9.58
CA THR A 205 -17.51 13.62 8.65
C THR A 205 -18.41 12.54 8.08
N SER A 206 -17.85 11.37 7.74
CA SER A 206 -18.63 10.22 7.23
C SER A 206 -19.55 9.62 8.28
N ILE A 207 -19.14 9.56 9.55
CA ILE A 207 -19.97 9.14 10.69
C ILE A 207 -21.09 10.17 10.93
N PHE A 208 -20.74 11.46 10.95
CA PHE A 208 -21.68 12.56 11.15
C PHE A 208 -22.79 12.55 10.08
N LEU A 209 -22.42 12.38 8.81
CA LEU A 209 -23.36 12.36 7.68
C LEU A 209 -24.08 11.02 7.46
N SER A 210 -23.66 9.94 8.13
CA SER A 210 -24.34 8.64 7.99
C SER A 210 -25.80 8.72 8.47
N PRO A 211 -26.71 7.88 7.96
CA PRO A 211 -28.10 7.87 8.41
C PRO A 211 -28.22 7.32 9.84
N GLY A 212 -29.42 7.45 10.43
CA GLY A 212 -29.72 7.01 11.79
C GLY A 212 -29.79 8.17 12.79
N GLU A 213 -30.61 8.00 13.82
CA GLU A 213 -30.73 8.91 14.96
C GLU A 213 -29.82 8.46 16.11
N LYS A 214 -29.60 7.15 16.27
CA LYS A 214 -28.70 6.56 17.27
C LYS A 214 -27.68 5.65 16.59
N LYS A 215 -26.52 6.23 16.29
CA LYS A 215 -25.47 5.58 15.49
C LYS A 215 -24.42 4.97 16.40
N LEU A 216 -23.91 3.78 16.04
CA LEU A 216 -22.72 3.21 16.65
C LEU A 216 -21.55 3.23 15.66
N ALA A 217 -20.49 3.95 15.99
CA ALA A 217 -19.25 4.00 15.22
C ALA A 217 -18.17 3.11 15.86
N VAL A 218 -17.76 2.08 15.13
CA VAL A 218 -16.68 1.16 15.51
C VAL A 218 -15.41 1.59 14.80
N ILE A 219 -14.45 2.10 15.56
CA ILE A 219 -13.23 2.75 15.08
C ILE A 219 -12.00 2.21 15.81
N GLY A 220 -10.82 2.46 15.30
CA GLY A 220 -9.56 2.25 16.00
C GLY A 220 -9.38 3.30 17.10
N ALA A 221 -8.93 2.88 18.29
CA ALA A 221 -8.78 3.76 19.46
C ALA A 221 -7.91 5.01 19.18
N GLY A 222 -6.92 4.90 18.28
CA GLY A 222 -6.06 6.02 17.89
C GLY A 222 -6.76 7.17 17.15
N HIS A 223 -7.96 6.94 16.60
CA HIS A 223 -8.74 7.94 15.86
C HIS A 223 -9.82 8.61 16.72
N GLN A 224 -10.12 8.08 17.91
CA GLN A 224 -11.24 8.49 18.76
C GLN A 224 -11.19 9.97 19.13
N THR A 225 -10.07 10.45 19.68
CA THR A 225 -9.89 11.86 20.08
C THR A 225 -10.01 12.82 18.89
N GLY A 226 -9.43 12.45 17.74
CA GLY A 226 -9.50 13.25 16.53
C GLY A 226 -10.93 13.34 15.99
N ILE A 227 -11.66 12.23 16.02
CA ILE A 227 -13.06 12.16 15.56
C ILE A 227 -13.96 13.04 16.43
N ILE A 228 -13.88 12.92 17.76
CA ILE A 228 -14.69 13.73 18.69
C ILE A 228 -14.44 15.22 18.43
N LYS A 229 -13.16 15.62 18.28
CA LYS A 229 -12.77 17.00 17.99
C LYS A 229 -13.35 17.48 16.66
N THR A 230 -13.30 16.67 15.62
CA THR A 230 -13.87 17.03 14.32
C THR A 230 -15.39 17.14 14.35
N ILE A 231 -16.10 16.18 14.97
CA ILE A 231 -17.58 16.23 15.07
C ILE A 231 -18.00 17.51 15.81
N LYS A 232 -17.34 17.83 16.93
CA LYS A 232 -17.59 19.09 17.66
C LYS A 232 -17.39 20.31 16.77
N ALA A 233 -16.31 20.35 16.00
CA ALA A 233 -16.00 21.44 15.10
C ALA A 233 -17.03 21.60 13.96
N ILE A 234 -17.60 20.50 13.46
CA ILE A 234 -18.71 20.49 12.48
C ILE A 234 -19.97 21.08 13.11
N GLU A 235 -20.33 20.63 14.32
CA GLU A 235 -21.50 21.11 15.07
C GLU A 235 -21.44 22.61 15.40
N GLU A 236 -20.24 23.11 15.67
CA GLU A 236 -19.98 24.54 15.91
C GLU A 236 -19.95 25.37 14.60
N GLY A 237 -20.02 24.73 13.43
CA GLY A 237 -19.92 25.38 12.12
C GLY A 237 -18.53 25.91 11.77
N SER A 238 -17.51 25.55 12.56
CA SER A 238 -16.12 25.99 12.36
C SER A 238 -15.42 25.29 11.19
N ILE A 239 -15.88 24.08 10.86
CA ILE A 239 -15.46 23.33 9.68
C ILE A 239 -16.71 22.81 8.93
N GLY A 240 -16.63 22.80 7.60
CA GLY A 240 -17.69 22.22 6.76
C GLY A 240 -17.58 20.71 6.63
N THR A 241 -18.58 20.10 5.99
CA THR A 241 -18.65 18.66 5.70
C THR A 241 -18.13 18.29 4.30
N ASP A 242 -17.58 19.26 3.55
CA ASP A 242 -16.92 18.96 2.28
C ASP A 242 -15.64 18.16 2.51
N LEU A 243 -15.45 17.09 1.73
CA LEU A 243 -14.29 16.21 1.76
C LEU A 243 -13.54 16.19 0.42
N SER A 244 -13.94 16.99 -0.56
CA SER A 244 -13.43 16.95 -1.93
C SER A 244 -11.90 17.11 -2.03
N ASP A 245 -11.32 17.89 -1.11
CA ASP A 245 -9.89 18.17 -0.98
C ASP A 245 -9.06 16.98 -0.48
N ILE A 246 -9.69 16.06 0.28
CA ILE A 246 -9.03 14.91 0.89
C ILE A 246 -9.51 13.55 0.36
N SER A 247 -10.58 13.51 -0.44
CA SER A 247 -11.16 12.28 -0.99
C SER A 247 -10.40 11.72 -2.20
N THR A 248 -9.51 12.49 -2.81
CA THR A 248 -8.76 12.07 -4.00
C THR A 248 -7.25 12.18 -3.80
N ALA A 249 -6.48 11.36 -4.52
CA ALA A 249 -5.04 11.47 -4.51
C ALA A 249 -4.58 12.70 -5.30
N PRO A 250 -3.67 13.55 -4.75
CA PRO A 250 -3.10 14.70 -5.44
C PRO A 250 -2.54 14.27 -6.78
N LYS A 251 -2.76 15.04 -7.84
CA LYS A 251 -2.23 14.71 -9.17
C LYS A 251 -0.70 14.58 -9.10
N GLY A 252 -0.15 13.58 -9.79
CA GLY A 252 1.30 13.41 -9.88
C GLY A 252 1.93 14.61 -10.57
N GLY A 253 3.05 15.11 -10.03
CA GLY A 253 3.78 16.21 -10.65
C GLY A 253 4.22 15.86 -12.07
N LYS A 254 4.29 16.87 -12.96
CA LYS A 254 4.78 16.69 -14.34
C LYS A 254 6.27 16.30 -14.39
N SER A 255 7.01 16.57 -13.31
CA SER A 255 8.43 16.21 -13.15
C SER A 255 8.69 14.73 -13.33
N GLY A 256 7.80 13.84 -12.87
CA GLY A 256 7.95 12.40 -13.05
C GLY A 256 8.01 11.99 -14.52
N LYS A 257 7.18 12.60 -15.38
CA LYS A 257 7.19 12.37 -16.83
C LYS A 257 8.48 12.89 -17.47
N ILE A 258 8.94 14.07 -17.05
CA ILE A 258 10.17 14.68 -17.55
C ILE A 258 11.39 13.84 -17.17
N ILE A 259 11.51 13.45 -15.90
CA ILE A 259 12.59 12.58 -15.40
C ILE A 259 12.59 11.24 -16.12
N SER A 260 11.40 10.68 -16.40
CA SER A 260 11.30 9.39 -17.07
C SER A 260 11.89 9.39 -18.48
N TRP A 261 11.83 10.53 -19.20
CA TRP A 261 12.48 10.71 -20.50
C TRP A 261 13.95 11.13 -20.40
N GLY A 262 14.42 11.53 -19.22
CA GLY A 262 15.81 11.93 -19.00
C GLY A 262 16.80 10.81 -19.36
N PHE A 263 16.52 9.57 -18.94
CA PHE A 263 17.38 8.42 -19.27
C PHE A 263 17.49 8.16 -20.78
N PRO A 264 16.40 7.98 -21.55
CA PRO A 264 16.47 7.81 -23.00
C PRO A 264 17.16 8.96 -23.74
N ILE A 265 16.88 10.21 -23.34
CA ILE A 265 17.48 11.37 -23.99
C ILE A 265 19.00 11.41 -23.74
N LEU A 266 19.45 11.16 -22.51
CA LEU A 266 20.86 11.16 -22.18
C LEU A 266 21.62 10.04 -22.90
N ILE A 267 21.08 8.82 -22.93
CA ILE A 267 21.76 7.70 -23.59
C ILE A 267 21.86 7.94 -25.10
N VAL A 268 20.78 8.38 -25.75
CA VAL A 268 20.80 8.73 -27.18
C VAL A 268 21.75 9.90 -27.44
N GLY A 269 21.74 10.91 -26.56
CA GLY A 269 22.66 12.05 -26.63
C GLY A 269 24.13 11.63 -26.58
N PHE A 270 24.52 10.76 -25.64
CA PHE A 270 25.88 10.24 -25.56
C PHE A 270 26.29 9.44 -26.79
N LEU A 271 25.40 8.60 -27.32
CA LEU A 271 25.67 7.80 -28.50
C LEU A 271 25.83 8.67 -29.76
N LEU A 272 24.95 9.66 -29.96
CA LEU A 272 25.06 10.60 -31.07
C LEU A 272 26.32 11.47 -30.94
N TYR A 273 26.62 11.96 -29.74
CA TYR A 273 27.82 12.74 -29.50
C TYR A 273 29.09 11.94 -29.83
N GLY A 274 29.20 10.70 -29.34
CA GLY A 274 30.32 9.82 -29.64
C GLY A 274 30.46 9.56 -31.14
N PHE A 275 29.35 9.30 -31.83
CA PHE A 275 29.36 9.02 -33.27
C PHE A 275 29.82 10.22 -34.11
N PHE A 276 29.35 11.44 -33.79
CA PHE A 276 29.63 12.63 -34.58
C PHE A 276 30.93 13.36 -34.17
N ASN A 277 31.33 13.32 -32.88
CA ASN A 277 32.48 14.08 -32.38
C ASN A 277 33.73 13.22 -32.17
N LEU A 278 33.59 11.95 -31.76
CA LEU A 278 34.72 11.02 -31.55
C LEU A 278 34.94 10.09 -32.75
N GLY A 279 34.02 10.10 -33.70
CA GLY A 279 34.07 9.31 -34.92
C GLY A 279 33.24 8.02 -34.87
N GLN A 280 32.96 7.48 -36.06
CA GLN A 280 32.03 6.35 -36.23
C GLN A 280 32.47 5.09 -35.45
N SER A 281 33.78 4.81 -35.41
CA SER A 281 34.34 3.66 -34.70
C SER A 281 34.06 3.72 -33.20
N GLU A 282 34.29 4.87 -32.56
CA GLU A 282 34.03 5.06 -31.13
C GLU A 282 32.53 5.08 -30.83
N GLY A 283 31.72 5.72 -31.68
CA GLY A 283 30.26 5.65 -31.55
C GLY A 283 29.71 4.21 -31.57
N ILE A 284 30.23 3.35 -32.46
CA ILE A 284 29.86 1.93 -32.52
C ILE A 284 30.31 1.18 -31.26
N LYS A 285 31.51 1.45 -30.72
CA LYS A 285 31.96 0.86 -29.47
C LYS A 285 31.07 1.26 -28.30
N MET A 286 30.75 2.55 -28.15
CA MET A 286 29.85 3.05 -27.12
C MET A 286 28.47 2.39 -27.18
N PHE A 287 27.92 2.24 -28.39
CA PHE A 287 26.68 1.51 -28.62
C PHE A 287 26.79 0.03 -28.20
N GLY A 288 27.90 -0.64 -28.55
CA GLY A 288 28.19 -2.01 -28.14
C GLY A 288 28.27 -2.18 -26.62
N TYR A 289 28.94 -1.26 -25.90
CA TYR A 289 28.99 -1.28 -24.44
C TYR A 289 27.61 -1.07 -23.82
N TRP A 290 26.83 -0.14 -24.33
CA TRP A 290 25.46 0.07 -23.85
C TRP A 290 24.60 -1.18 -24.02
N LEU A 291 24.62 -1.79 -25.21
CA LEU A 291 23.93 -3.06 -25.44
C LEU A 291 24.42 -4.15 -24.48
N ALA A 292 25.73 -4.36 -24.39
CA ALA A 292 26.31 -5.42 -23.58
C ALA A 292 25.97 -5.29 -22.09
N VAL A 293 26.08 -4.08 -21.52
CA VAL A 293 25.74 -3.84 -20.11
C VAL A 293 24.24 -4.03 -19.87
N ASN A 294 23.39 -3.46 -20.72
CA ASN A 294 21.94 -3.57 -20.54
C ASN A 294 21.45 -5.03 -20.63
N MET A 295 21.93 -5.74 -21.66
CA MET A 295 21.61 -7.15 -21.91
C MET A 295 22.13 -8.08 -20.82
N SER A 296 23.37 -7.90 -20.36
CA SER A 296 23.99 -8.79 -19.37
C SER A 296 23.35 -8.70 -17.99
N PHE A 297 23.09 -7.49 -17.48
CA PHE A 297 22.42 -7.35 -16.18
C PHE A 297 20.97 -7.84 -16.23
N THR A 298 20.28 -7.66 -17.34
CA THR A 298 18.93 -8.22 -17.54
C THR A 298 18.98 -9.75 -17.62
N ALA A 299 19.97 -10.33 -18.29
CA ALA A 299 20.20 -11.77 -18.33
C ALA A 299 20.41 -12.33 -16.92
N ILE A 300 21.26 -11.70 -16.12
CA ILE A 300 21.51 -12.09 -14.72
C ILE A 300 20.19 -12.08 -13.94
N GLY A 301 19.38 -11.02 -14.06
CA GLY A 301 18.06 -10.96 -13.43
C GLY A 301 17.15 -12.13 -13.85
N ALA A 302 17.03 -12.39 -15.15
CA ALA A 302 16.20 -13.48 -15.68
C ALA A 302 16.69 -14.87 -15.21
N ILE A 303 18.01 -15.08 -15.18
CA ILE A 303 18.64 -16.34 -14.74
C ILE A 303 18.42 -16.55 -13.25
N LEU A 304 18.67 -15.52 -12.43
CA LEU A 304 18.46 -15.59 -10.98
C LEU A 304 16.99 -15.88 -10.62
N ALA A 305 16.05 -15.38 -11.42
CA ALA A 305 14.63 -15.67 -11.27
C ALA A 305 14.21 -17.06 -11.80
N LEU A 306 15.12 -17.84 -12.40
CA LEU A 306 14.84 -19.13 -13.04
C LEU A 306 13.76 -19.06 -14.13
N ALA A 307 13.76 -17.96 -14.88
CA ALA A 307 12.86 -17.72 -16.00
C ALA A 307 12.94 -18.84 -17.05
N HIS A 308 11.87 -19.04 -17.81
CA HIS A 308 11.90 -19.99 -18.92
C HIS A 308 13.03 -19.62 -19.91
N PRO A 309 13.79 -20.58 -20.48
CA PRO A 309 14.92 -20.27 -21.37
C PRO A 309 14.59 -19.34 -22.54
N LEU A 310 13.44 -19.55 -23.18
CA LEU A 310 12.93 -18.62 -24.20
C LEU A 310 12.66 -17.22 -23.66
N ASN A 311 12.17 -17.11 -22.42
CA ASN A 311 11.92 -15.82 -21.79
C ASN A 311 13.24 -15.10 -21.42
N ILE A 312 14.29 -15.83 -21.04
CA ILE A 312 15.62 -15.23 -20.85
C ILE A 312 16.07 -14.53 -22.14
N LEU A 313 15.96 -15.22 -23.29
CA LEU A 313 16.30 -14.64 -24.60
C LEU A 313 15.44 -13.43 -24.93
N VAL A 314 14.12 -13.53 -24.76
CA VAL A 314 13.19 -12.42 -25.00
C VAL A 314 13.52 -11.22 -24.11
N SER A 315 13.83 -11.44 -22.83
CA SER A 315 14.17 -10.38 -21.88
C SER A 315 15.46 -9.67 -22.27
N ILE A 316 16.50 -10.41 -22.65
CA ILE A 316 17.78 -9.86 -23.13
C ILE A 316 17.56 -8.96 -24.35
N LEU A 317 16.83 -9.44 -25.35
CA LEU A 317 16.59 -8.69 -26.58
C LEU A 317 15.66 -7.49 -26.37
N ALA A 318 14.71 -7.59 -25.44
CA ALA A 318 13.80 -6.50 -25.10
C ALA A 318 14.48 -5.40 -24.26
N ALA A 319 15.55 -5.70 -23.51
CA ALA A 319 16.12 -4.76 -22.53
C ALA A 319 16.56 -3.42 -23.16
N PRO A 320 17.35 -3.37 -24.25
CA PRO A 320 17.76 -2.11 -24.85
C PRO A 320 16.57 -1.32 -25.42
N LEU A 321 15.64 -2.01 -26.07
CA LEU A 321 14.45 -1.40 -26.67
C LEU A 321 13.54 -0.77 -25.61
N THR A 322 13.29 -1.49 -24.53
CA THR A 322 12.43 -1.06 -23.42
C THR A 322 13.10 0.03 -22.58
N SER A 323 14.44 0.01 -22.44
CA SER A 323 15.19 1.07 -21.74
C SER A 323 15.01 2.46 -22.36
N LEU A 324 14.71 2.54 -23.67
CA LEU A 324 14.47 3.80 -24.38
C LEU A 324 13.02 4.27 -24.31
N HIS A 325 12.11 3.48 -23.74
CA HIS A 325 10.69 3.82 -23.67
C HIS A 325 10.19 3.83 -22.21
N PRO A 326 9.95 5.00 -21.60
CA PRO A 326 9.63 5.10 -20.17
C PRO A 326 8.32 4.39 -19.74
N GLY A 327 7.41 4.16 -20.69
CA GLY A 327 6.15 3.48 -20.44
C GLY A 327 6.19 1.95 -20.58
N ILE A 328 7.29 1.36 -21.08
CA ILE A 328 7.40 -0.09 -21.32
C ILE A 328 8.77 -0.56 -20.80
N GLY A 329 8.79 -1.14 -19.60
CA GLY A 329 9.99 -1.78 -19.03
C GLY A 329 10.10 -3.26 -19.37
N VAL A 330 11.32 -3.79 -19.34
CA VAL A 330 11.61 -5.20 -19.67
C VAL A 330 10.82 -6.17 -18.80
N GLY A 331 10.57 -5.83 -17.53
CA GLY A 331 9.84 -6.70 -16.61
C GLY A 331 8.42 -6.97 -17.07
N MET A 332 7.73 -6.00 -17.66
CA MET A 332 6.39 -6.21 -18.22
C MET A 332 6.42 -7.21 -19.37
N VAL A 333 7.41 -7.08 -20.27
CA VAL A 333 7.60 -8.02 -21.39
C VAL A 333 7.93 -9.41 -20.87
N SER A 334 8.90 -9.50 -19.96
CA SER A 334 9.39 -10.76 -19.38
C SER A 334 8.32 -11.47 -18.55
N GLY A 335 7.61 -10.75 -17.69
CA GLY A 335 6.51 -11.29 -16.89
C GLY A 335 5.35 -11.75 -17.76
N LEU A 336 4.98 -10.99 -18.80
CA LEU A 336 3.93 -11.43 -19.72
C LEU A 336 4.36 -12.70 -20.48
N MET A 337 5.61 -12.77 -20.92
CA MET A 337 6.15 -13.94 -21.60
C MET A 337 6.29 -15.16 -20.67
N GLU A 338 6.65 -14.95 -19.41
CA GLU A 338 6.67 -16.02 -18.41
C GLU A 338 5.26 -16.56 -18.16
N ALA A 339 4.26 -15.67 -18.02
CA ALA A 339 2.86 -16.07 -17.81
C ALA A 339 2.25 -16.78 -19.03
N THR A 340 2.76 -16.51 -20.25
CA THR A 340 2.30 -17.22 -21.46
C THR A 340 2.95 -18.58 -21.59
N LEU A 341 4.26 -18.69 -21.31
CA LEU A 341 5.03 -19.94 -21.38
C LEU A 341 4.71 -20.89 -20.24
N ARG A 342 4.66 -20.38 -19.00
CA ARG A 342 4.32 -21.11 -17.78
C ARG A 342 2.96 -20.66 -17.25
N LYS A 343 1.90 -20.97 -17.98
CA LYS A 343 0.52 -20.59 -17.65
C LYS A 343 0.16 -20.90 -16.19
N PRO A 344 -0.23 -19.90 -15.38
CA PRO A 344 -0.79 -20.11 -14.05
C PRO A 344 -2.05 -20.96 -14.08
N LYS A 345 -2.25 -21.78 -13.06
CA LYS A 345 -3.43 -22.65 -12.87
C LYS A 345 -4.25 -22.16 -11.69
N VAL A 346 -5.52 -22.59 -11.60
CA VAL A 346 -6.43 -22.26 -10.49
C VAL A 346 -5.79 -22.53 -9.12
N ARG A 347 -5.15 -23.69 -8.94
CA ARG A 347 -4.44 -24.03 -7.70
C ARG A 347 -3.35 -23.03 -7.30
N ASP A 348 -2.66 -22.43 -8.29
CA ASP A 348 -1.62 -21.42 -8.00
C ASP A 348 -2.24 -20.15 -7.39
N PHE A 349 -3.51 -19.85 -7.68
CA PHE A 349 -4.24 -18.74 -7.07
C PHE A 349 -4.80 -19.10 -5.68
N GLU A 350 -5.29 -20.33 -5.51
CA GLU A 350 -5.78 -20.82 -4.21
C GLU A 350 -4.67 -20.87 -3.15
N GLN A 351 -3.45 -21.27 -3.54
CA GLN A 351 -2.30 -21.41 -2.62
C GLN A 351 -1.47 -20.12 -2.52
N LEU A 352 -1.87 -19.06 -3.19
CA LEU A 352 -1.08 -17.84 -3.40
C LEU A 352 -0.72 -17.14 -2.09
N GLY A 353 -1.66 -17.07 -1.13
CA GLY A 353 -1.42 -16.45 0.17
C GLY A 353 -0.39 -17.20 1.01
N ASP A 354 -0.43 -18.52 1.00
CA ASP A 354 0.51 -19.36 1.76
C ASP A 354 1.88 -19.40 1.10
N ASP A 355 1.93 -19.58 -0.23
CA ASP A 355 3.18 -19.62 -0.98
C ASP A 355 3.93 -18.28 -0.91
N ALA A 356 3.22 -17.15 -0.85
CA ALA A 356 3.83 -15.82 -0.76
C ALA A 356 4.63 -15.61 0.53
N THR A 357 4.32 -16.36 1.60
CA THR A 357 5.01 -16.26 2.89
C THR A 357 6.38 -16.94 2.90
N SER A 358 6.67 -17.78 1.89
CA SER A 358 7.89 -18.60 1.86
C SER A 358 8.73 -18.32 0.61
N PHE A 359 10.04 -18.18 0.78
CA PHE A 359 10.96 -17.98 -0.34
C PHE A 359 10.80 -19.05 -1.44
N LYS A 360 10.57 -20.30 -1.03
CA LYS A 360 10.38 -21.43 -1.94
C LYS A 360 9.06 -21.34 -2.73
N GLY A 361 8.01 -20.81 -2.12
CA GLY A 361 6.71 -20.59 -2.77
C GLY A 361 6.84 -19.62 -3.95
N TRP A 362 7.67 -18.59 -3.84
CA TRP A 362 7.91 -17.64 -4.93
C TRP A 362 8.50 -18.25 -6.19
N TYR A 363 9.30 -19.30 -6.08
CA TYR A 363 9.86 -20.01 -7.23
C TYR A 363 8.96 -21.15 -7.73
N ARG A 364 8.08 -21.70 -6.89
CA ARG A 364 7.25 -22.86 -7.23
C ARG A 364 5.87 -22.48 -7.76
N ASN A 365 5.25 -21.49 -7.15
CA ASN A 365 3.94 -20.99 -7.54
C ASN A 365 4.07 -20.18 -8.83
N ARG A 366 3.33 -20.54 -9.87
CA ARG A 366 3.49 -19.94 -11.20
C ARG A 366 3.12 -18.46 -11.25
N VAL A 367 2.18 -18.04 -10.41
CA VAL A 367 1.79 -16.64 -10.26
C VAL A 367 2.94 -15.84 -9.66
N LEU A 368 3.45 -16.30 -8.51
CA LEU A 368 4.56 -15.64 -7.83
C LEU A 368 5.83 -15.64 -8.67
N HIS A 369 6.12 -16.74 -9.36
CA HIS A 369 7.29 -16.87 -10.22
C HIS A 369 7.22 -15.89 -11.40
N THR A 370 6.04 -15.68 -11.98
CA THR A 370 5.83 -14.66 -13.01
C THR A 370 6.19 -13.26 -12.49
N LEU A 371 5.73 -12.93 -11.27
CA LEU A 371 6.02 -11.63 -10.63
C LEU A 371 7.49 -11.50 -10.23
N LEU A 372 8.12 -12.59 -9.80
CA LEU A 372 9.55 -12.67 -9.49
C LEU A 372 10.39 -12.37 -10.73
N VAL A 373 10.07 -13.01 -11.86
CA VAL A 373 10.72 -12.77 -13.16
C VAL A 373 10.54 -11.32 -13.60
N PHE A 374 9.33 -10.76 -13.48
CA PHE A 374 9.08 -9.34 -13.71
C PHE A 374 10.01 -8.45 -12.87
N LEU A 375 10.15 -8.75 -11.57
CA LEU A 375 10.90 -7.92 -10.64
C LEU A 375 12.40 -8.00 -10.89
N TYR A 376 12.95 -9.20 -11.06
CA TYR A 376 14.39 -9.41 -11.22
C TYR A 376 14.90 -8.86 -12.56
N THR A 377 14.12 -9.01 -13.64
CA THR A 377 14.49 -8.43 -14.94
C THR A 377 14.40 -6.91 -14.92
N SER A 378 13.36 -6.35 -14.28
CA SER A 378 13.26 -4.90 -14.08
C SER A 378 14.46 -4.36 -13.28
N LEU A 379 14.80 -5.02 -12.18
CA LEU A 379 15.94 -4.64 -11.34
C LEU A 379 17.26 -4.74 -12.12
N GLY A 380 17.46 -5.83 -12.86
CA GLY A 380 18.63 -6.01 -13.72
C GLY A 380 18.80 -4.87 -14.73
N THR A 381 17.75 -4.53 -15.48
CA THR A 381 17.81 -3.40 -16.42
C THR A 381 18.04 -2.07 -15.71
N SER A 382 17.41 -1.83 -14.56
CA SER A 382 17.64 -0.60 -13.79
C SER A 382 19.09 -0.46 -13.34
N ILE A 383 19.72 -1.55 -12.87
CA ILE A 383 21.14 -1.53 -12.50
C ILE A 383 22.01 -1.29 -13.74
N GLY A 384 21.73 -2.00 -14.85
CA GLY A 384 22.45 -1.81 -16.11
C GLY A 384 22.37 -0.37 -16.63
N ASN A 385 21.21 0.27 -16.53
CA ASN A 385 20.99 1.67 -16.87
C ASN A 385 21.84 2.63 -16.02
N VAL A 386 22.07 2.32 -14.74
CA VAL A 386 22.93 3.17 -13.89
C VAL A 386 24.41 2.92 -14.18
N VAL A 387 24.82 1.66 -14.35
CA VAL A 387 26.21 1.24 -14.56
C VAL A 387 26.76 1.73 -15.91
N ILE A 388 25.92 1.84 -16.95
CA ILE A 388 26.41 2.27 -18.27
C ILE A 388 26.86 3.73 -18.32
N PHE A 389 26.28 4.63 -17.50
CA PHE A 389 26.63 6.05 -17.51
C PHE A 389 28.11 6.34 -17.22
N PRO A 390 28.70 5.88 -16.10
CA PRO A 390 30.11 6.14 -15.83
C PRO A 390 31.02 5.54 -16.91
N ILE A 391 30.64 4.40 -17.51
CA ILE A 391 31.40 3.78 -18.59
C ILE A 391 31.40 4.69 -19.83
N LEU A 392 30.23 5.13 -20.28
CA LEU A 392 30.15 6.04 -21.43
C LEU A 392 30.83 7.38 -21.17
N LEU A 393 30.69 7.95 -19.97
CA LEU A 393 31.38 9.18 -19.59
C LEU A 393 32.90 9.03 -19.65
N SER A 394 33.45 7.91 -19.20
CA SER A 394 34.89 7.67 -19.25
C SER A 394 35.43 7.61 -20.69
N MET A 395 34.63 7.11 -21.63
CA MET A 395 34.96 7.06 -23.07
C MET A 395 34.88 8.43 -23.76
N LEU A 396 34.17 9.40 -23.17
CA LEU A 396 34.10 10.76 -23.70
C LEU A 396 35.30 11.62 -23.29
N GLY A 397 35.98 11.24 -22.21
CA GLY A 397 37.16 11.94 -21.69
C GLY A 397 38.49 11.33 -22.11
N SER A 398 38.46 10.27 -22.93
CA SER A 398 39.63 9.52 -23.41
C SER A 398 40.08 9.92 -24.80
#